data_AF-A9WLV9-F1
#
_entry.id   AF-A9WLV9-F1
#
_cell.length_a   1.000
_cell.length_b   1.000
_cell.length_c   1.000
_cell.angle_alpha   90.00
_cell.angle_beta   90.00
_cell.angle_gamma   90.00
#
_symmetry.space_group_name_H-M   'P 1'
#
loop_
_entity.id
_entity.type
_entity.pdbx_description
1 polymer ?
#
loop_
_entity_poly.entity_id
_entity_poly.type
_entity_poly.pdbx_seq_one_letter_code
_entity_poly.pdbx_strand_id
1 'polypeptide(L)' 'MGQEDISLGALALRARCSKGFISHLLAGRRSSCTPALGVRIANALNVPVRVLFDITQDVQVHQRIQPVIKSRSKP' A
#
# COMPACT_ATOMS: atom_id res chain seq x y z
N MET A 1 -12.62 18.30 -16.44
CA MET A 1 -11.96 17.19 -15.71
C MET A 1 -13.06 16.26 -15.24
N GLY A 2 -13.31 15.18 -15.99
CA GLY A 2 -14.39 14.24 -15.68
C GLY A 2 -13.90 13.22 -14.68
N GLN A 3 -14.22 13.43 -13.40
CA GLN A 3 -14.21 12.31 -12.46
C GLN A 3 -15.35 11.41 -12.92
N GLU A 4 -15.08 10.16 -13.29
CA GLU A 4 -16.14 9.18 -13.48
C GLU A 4 -17.06 9.25 -12.25
N ASP A 5 -18.38 9.36 -12.46
CA ASP A 5 -19.39 9.57 -11.41
C ASP A 5 -19.58 8.32 -10.54
N ILE A 6 -18.48 7.77 -10.04
CA ILE A 6 -18.49 6.72 -9.03
C ILE A 6 -18.90 7.39 -7.72
N SER A 7 -20.16 7.14 -7.35
CA SER A 7 -20.66 7.46 -6.04
C SER A 7 -19.77 6.84 -4.95
N LEU A 8 -19.53 7.56 -3.85
CA LEU A 8 -18.73 7.09 -2.71
C LEU A 8 -19.16 5.71 -2.20
N GLY A 9 -20.45 5.40 -2.27
CA GLY A 9 -20.99 4.08 -1.90
C GLY A 9 -20.55 2.97 -2.85
N ALA A 10 -20.54 3.22 -4.16
CA ALA A 10 -20.08 2.26 -5.16
C ALA A 10 -18.58 2.00 -5.03
N LEU A 11 -17.78 3.05 -4.76
CA LEU A 11 -16.35 2.92 -4.51
C LEU A 11 -16.08 2.09 -3.25
N ALA A 12 -16.77 2.39 -2.15
CA ALA A 12 -16.64 1.67 -0.89
C ALA A 12 -16.99 0.17 -1.06
N LEU A 13 -18.05 -0.13 -1.81
CA LEU A 13 -18.46 -1.50 -2.11
C LEU A 13 -17.39 -2.26 -2.91
N ARG A 14 -16.86 -1.64 -3.98
CA ARG A 14 -15.79 -2.23 -4.81
C ARG A 14 -14.49 -2.43 -4.04
N ALA A 15 -14.12 -1.45 -3.21
CA ALA A 15 -12.93 -1.52 -2.38
C ALA A 15 -13.09 -2.43 -1.13
N ARG A 16 -14.32 -2.89 -0.85
CA ARG A 16 -14.72 -3.60 0.37
C ARG A 16 -14.31 -2.88 1.64
N CYS A 17 -14.57 -1.58 1.71
CA CYS A 17 -14.33 -0.76 2.89
C CYS A 17 -15.55 0.08 3.24
N SER A 18 -15.52 0.77 4.37
CA SER A 18 -16.62 1.63 4.79
C SER A 18 -16.62 2.95 4.02
N LYS A 19 -17.81 3.50 3.77
CA LYS A 19 -17.98 4.82 3.12
C LYS A 19 -17.25 5.93 3.89
N GLY A 20 -17.28 5.89 5.22
CA GLY A 20 -16.55 6.82 6.08
C GLY A 20 -15.04 6.76 5.88
N PHE A 21 -14.49 5.56 5.66
CA PHE A 21 -13.07 5.39 5.39
C PHE A 21 -12.64 6.06 4.08
N ILE A 22 -13.38 5.83 2.98
CA ILE A 22 -13.14 6.52 1.71
C ILE A 22 -13.27 8.04 1.89
N SER A 23 -14.29 8.50 2.62
CA SER A 23 -14.49 9.93 2.90
C SER A 23 -13.30 10.54 3.64
N HIS A 24 -12.74 9.84 4.63
CA HIS A 24 -11.56 10.30 5.36
C HIS A 24 -10.29 10.34 4.48
N LEU A 25 -10.15 9.39 3.56
CA LEU A 25 -9.07 9.37 2.56
C LEU A 25 -9.16 10.57 1.62
N LEU A 26 -10.32 10.79 1.01
CA LEU A 26 -10.53 11.90 0.07
C LEU A 26 -10.44 13.26 0.75
N ALA A 27 -10.87 13.37 2.01
CA ALA A 27 -10.74 14.58 2.81
C ALA A 27 -9.32 14.81 3.34
N GLY A 28 -8.35 13.94 3.03
CA GLY A 28 -6.96 14.04 3.51
C GLY A 28 -6.80 13.82 5.02
N ARG A 29 -7.86 13.41 5.73
CA ARG A 29 -7.83 13.12 7.18
C ARG A 29 -7.10 11.82 7.49
N ARG A 30 -6.96 10.94 6.50
CA ARG A 30 -6.25 9.67 6.60
C ARG A 30 -5.42 9.44 5.35
N SER A 31 -4.13 9.25 5.53
CA SER A 31 -3.17 8.98 4.44
C SER A 31 -2.63 7.55 4.45
N SER A 32 -2.95 6.75 5.48
CA SER A 32 -2.45 5.39 5.63
C SER A 32 -3.58 4.34 5.56
N CYS A 33 -3.30 3.26 4.84
CA CYS A 33 -4.14 2.07 4.76
C CYS A 33 -3.26 0.82 4.60
N THR A 34 -3.84 -0.36 4.79
CA THR A 34 -3.10 -1.61 4.51
C THR A 34 -2.81 -1.72 3.01
N PRO A 35 -1.68 -2.31 2.59
CA PRO A 35 -1.33 -2.44 1.18
C PRO A 35 -2.44 -3.13 0.35
N ALA A 36 -3.03 -4.19 0.92
CA ALA A 36 -4.14 -4.91 0.29
C ALA A 36 -5.37 -4.01 0.05
N LEU A 37 -5.65 -3.06 0.94
CA LEU A 37 -6.75 -2.11 0.77
C LEU A 37 -6.42 -1.03 -0.25
N GLY A 38 -5.18 -0.52 -0.24
CA GLY A 38 -4.71 0.46 -1.24
C GLY A 38 -4.84 -0.07 -2.67
N VAL A 39 -4.48 -1.34 -2.89
CA VAL A 39 -4.64 -2.01 -4.20
C VAL A 39 -6.12 -2.10 -4.61
N ARG A 40 -7.03 -2.42 -3.68
CA ARG A 40 -8.48 -2.50 -3.99
C ARG A 40 -9.06 -1.15 -4.37
N ILE A 41 -8.67 -0.09 -3.67
CA ILE A 41 -9.11 1.29 -3.96
C ILE A 41 -8.57 1.72 -5.34
N ALA A 42 -7.29 1.47 -5.60
CA ALA A 42 -6.64 1.76 -6.87
C ALA A 42 -7.32 1.04 -8.05
N ASN A 43 -7.61 -0.26 -7.90
CA ASN A 43 -8.35 -1.05 -8.88
C ASN A 43 -9.77 -0.51 -9.11
N ALA A 44 -10.46 -0.09 -8.05
CA ALA A 44 -11.82 0.43 -8.16
C ALA A 44 -11.89 1.79 -8.87
N LEU A 45 -10.80 2.57 -8.80
CA LEU A 45 -10.61 3.84 -9.50
C LEU A 45 -9.91 3.67 -10.86
N ASN A 46 -9.55 2.43 -11.24
CA ASN A 46 -8.78 2.13 -12.44
C ASN A 46 -7.47 2.94 -12.57
N VAL A 47 -6.82 3.23 -11.44
CA VAL A 47 -5.54 3.95 -11.40
C VAL A 47 -4.46 3.09 -10.72
N PRO A 48 -3.17 3.28 -11.05
CA PRO A 48 -2.10 2.59 -10.35
C PRO A 48 -2.03 2.98 -8.87
N VAL A 49 -1.83 2.01 -7.98
CA VAL A 49 -1.73 2.25 -6.53
C VAL A 49 -0.68 3.29 -6.13
N ARG A 50 0.45 3.35 -6.87
CA ARG A 50 1.53 4.33 -6.69
C ARG A 50 1.11 5.79 -6.93
N VAL A 51 -0.01 6.02 -7.60
CA VAL A 51 -0.57 7.37 -7.82
C VAL A 51 -1.37 7.83 -6.60
N LEU A 52 -1.97 6.90 -5.87
CA LEU A 52 -2.81 7.18 -4.70
C LEU A 52 -2.03 7.11 -3.39
N PHE A 53 -1.06 6.19 -3.30
CA PHE A 53 -0.30 5.93 -2.09
C PHE A 53 1.19 5.92 -2.42
N ASP A 54 1.96 6.69 -1.67
CA ASP A 54 3.40 6.56 -1.66
C ASP A 54 3.74 5.27 -0.89
N ILE A 55 4.06 4.21 -1.64
CA ILE A 55 4.44 2.93 -1.05
C ILE A 55 5.87 3.11 -0.56
N THR A 56 6.01 3.70 0.62
CA THR A 56 7.23 3.54 1.41
C THR A 56 7.32 2.06 1.75
N GLN A 57 7.95 1.29 0.87
CA GLN A 57 8.45 -0.01 1.23
C GLN A 57 9.45 0.25 2.35
N ASP A 58 9.01 0.06 3.59
CA ASP A 58 9.91 -0.12 4.71
C ASP A 58 10.62 -1.45 4.46
N VAL A 59 11.56 -1.44 3.51
CA VAL A 59 12.47 -2.55 3.27
C VAL A 59 13.36 -2.55 4.50
N GLN A 60 12.94 -3.26 5.54
CA GLN A 60 13.83 -3.74 6.57
C GLN A 60 14.81 -4.70 5.91
N VAL A 61 15.82 -4.14 5.23
CA VAL A 61 17.01 -4.86 4.82
C VAL A 61 17.73 -5.23 6.11
N HIS A 62 17.31 -6.32 6.75
CA HIS A 62 18.18 -7.03 7.67
C HIS A 62 19.30 -7.65 6.83
N GLN A 63 20.30 -6.83 6.48
CA GLN A 63 21.59 -7.27 5.97
C GLN A 63 22.29 -8.05 7.10
N ARG A 64 21.91 -9.32 7.25
CA ARG A 64 22.61 -10.26 8.11
C ARG A 64 23.80 -10.78 7.32
N ILE A 65 24.91 -10.05 7.42
CA ILE A 65 26.21 -10.49 6.92
C ILE A 65 26.52 -11.85 7.55
N GLN A 66 26.69 -12.88 6.73
CA GLN A 66 27.16 -14.19 7.18
C GLN A 66 28.66 -14.09 7.51
N PRO A 67 29.13 -14.44 8.72
CA PRO A 67 30.56 -14.62 8.92
C PRO A 67 31.00 -15.86 8.14
N VAL A 68 31.85 -15.63 7.13
CA VAL A 68 32.58 -16.69 6.43
C VAL A 68 33.40 -17.47 7.46
N ILE A 69 32.96 -18.70 7.72
CA ILE A 69 33.76 -19.79 8.28
C ILE A 69 35.08 -19.90 7.52
N LYS A 70 36.20 -19.51 8.15
CA LYS A 70 37.54 -19.95 7.76
C LYS A 70 38.02 -21.02 8.74
N SER A 71 37.68 -22.26 8.44
CA SER A 71 38.42 -23.44 8.91
C SER A 71 39.80 -23.46 8.24
N ARG A 72 40.87 -23.29 9.02
CA ARG A 72 42.25 -23.80 8.77
C ARG A 72 42.90 -23.98 10.14
N SER A 73 42.92 -25.18 10.73
CA SER A 73 43.84 -26.30 10.48
C SER A 73 45.32 -25.95 10.78
N LYS A 74 45.77 -26.39 11.98
CA LYS A 74 47.09 -26.89 12.46
C LYS A 74 48.41 -26.23 12.01
N PRO A 75 49.46 -26.29 12.85
CA PRO A 75 50.26 -27.52 13.04
C PRO A 75 50.16 -28.19 14.42
#